data_AF-A0A925CAV9-F1
#
_entry.id   AF-A0A925CAV9-F1
#
_cell.length_a   1.000
_cell.length_b   1.000
_cell.length_c   1.000
_cell.angle_alpha   90.00
_cell.angle_beta   90.00
_cell.angle_gamma   90.00
#
_symmetry.space_group_name_H-M   'P 1'
#
loop_
_entity.id
_entity.type
_entity.pdbx_description
1 polymer ?
#
loop_
_entity_poly.entity_id
_entity_poly.type
_entity_poly.pdbx_seq_one_letter_code
_entity_poly.pdbx_strand_id
1 'polypeptide(L)' 'MKLLVDLGEPGEEYHDANVRGLQSERIQADEIWAFCYAKDKNLPDHMRGEPGVGSVWTWTALDSDSKLMVS' A
#
# COMPACT_ATOMS: atom_id res chain seq x y z
N MET A 1 -19.42 5.89 -12.59
CA MET A 1 -18.30 5.75 -11.63
C MET A 1 -17.82 7.13 -11.20
N LYS A 2 -18.72 7.98 -10.65
CA LYS A 2 -18.41 9.37 -10.27
C LYS A 2 -18.58 9.57 -8.76
N LEU A 3 -19.63 8.97 -8.21
CA LEU A 3 -19.93 8.99 -6.76
C LEU A 3 -18.73 8.61 -5.87
N LEU A 4 -18.01 7.52 -6.18
CA LEU A 4 -16.87 7.07 -5.36
C LEU A 4 -15.65 8.00 -5.46
N VAL A 5 -15.49 8.67 -6.60
CA VAL A 5 -14.40 9.64 -6.81
C VAL A 5 -14.75 10.94 -6.09
N ASP A 6 -16.00 11.40 -6.20
CA ASP A 6 -16.49 12.61 -5.55
C ASP A 6 -16.58 12.48 -4.01
N LEU A 7 -16.71 11.26 -3.48
CA LEU A 7 -16.68 10.95 -2.05
C LEU A 7 -15.27 10.71 -1.50
N GLY A 8 -14.26 10.55 -2.36
CA GLY A 8 -12.90 10.24 -1.94
C GLY A 8 -12.23 11.40 -1.19
N GLU A 9 -12.30 12.60 -1.76
CA GLU A 9 -11.67 13.81 -1.22
C GLU A 9 -12.24 14.19 0.18
N PRO A 10 -13.57 14.24 0.41
CA PRO A 10 -14.09 14.47 1.75
C PRO A 10 -13.74 13.35 2.76
N GLY A 11 -13.61 12.11 2.29
CA GLY A 11 -13.21 10.98 3.13
C GLY A 11 -11.75 11.10 3.60
N GLU A 12 -10.87 11.56 2.72
CA GLU A 12 -9.47 11.82 3.02
C GLU A 12 -9.31 12.96 4.05
N GLU A 13 -9.97 14.10 3.82
CA GLU A 13 -9.95 15.25 4.74
C GLU A 13 -10.46 14.88 6.14
N TYR A 14 -11.56 14.13 6.20
CA TYR A 14 -12.11 13.66 7.47
C TYR A 14 -11.14 12.71 8.19
N HIS A 15 -10.54 11.76 7.47
CA HIS A 15 -9.59 10.82 8.05
C HIS A 15 -8.34 11.55 8.55
N ASP A 16 -7.79 12.49 7.78
CA ASP A 16 -6.63 13.30 8.18
C ASP A 16 -6.94 14.18 9.41
N ALA A 17 -8.13 14.77 9.50
CA ALA A 17 -8.49 15.59 10.65
C ALA A 17 -8.73 14.78 11.95
N ASN A 18 -9.24 13.55 11.84
CA ASN A 18 -9.72 12.78 13.00
C ASN A 18 -8.78 11.65 13.45
N VAL A 19 -7.97 11.10 12.55
CA VAL A 19 -7.05 9.98 12.87
C VAL A 19 -5.64 10.54 13.11
N ARG A 20 -5.40 10.99 14.35
CA ARG A 20 -4.13 11.61 14.77
C ARG A 20 -3.67 11.04 16.11
N GLY A 21 -2.35 11.01 16.31
CA GLY A 21 -1.77 10.67 17.61
C GLY A 21 -1.97 9.22 18.04
N LEU A 22 -2.02 8.28 17.09
CA LEU A 22 -2.14 6.84 17.39
C LEU A 22 -1.03 6.39 18.35
N GLN A 23 -1.42 5.79 19.47
CA GLN A 23 -0.50 5.15 20.42
C GLN A 23 -0.40 3.67 20.06
N SER A 24 0.49 3.35 19.12
CA SER A 24 0.70 1.98 18.67
C SER A 24 1.74 1.27 19.53
N GLU A 25 1.30 0.31 20.34
CA GLU A 25 2.20 -0.51 21.16
C GLU A 25 2.64 -1.80 20.45
N ARG A 26 1.81 -2.31 19.53
CA ARG A 26 2.04 -3.59 18.83
C ARG A 26 1.74 -3.44 17.34
N ILE A 27 2.80 -3.52 16.55
CA ILE A 27 2.76 -3.50 15.09
C ILE A 27 3.10 -4.88 14.55
N GLN A 28 2.25 -5.39 13.66
CA GLN A 28 2.59 -6.53 12.82
C GLN A 28 3.31 -6.01 11.57
N ALA A 29 4.60 -6.35 11.45
CA ALA A 29 5.38 -6.11 10.25
C ALA A 29 5.34 -7.37 9.37
N ASP A 30 4.89 -7.22 8.14
CA ASP A 30 4.84 -8.30 7.13
C ASP A 30 5.52 -7.84 5.84
N GLU A 31 6.05 -8.79 5.09
CA GLU A 31 6.66 -8.57 3.79
C GLU A 31 5.74 -9.17 2.71
N ILE A 32 5.18 -8.28 1.88
CA ILE A 32 4.26 -8.67 0.82
C ILE A 32 4.98 -8.64 -0.52
N TRP A 33 4.86 -9.74 -1.26
CA TRP A 33 5.28 -9.83 -2.65
C TRP A 33 4.14 -9.46 -3.60
N ALA A 34 4.46 -8.58 -4.55
CA ALA A 34 3.62 -8.24 -5.69
C ALA A 34 4.45 -8.20 -6.98
N PHE A 35 3.82 -7.90 -8.11
CA PHE A 35 4.52 -7.64 -9.36
C PHE A 35 3.93 -6.41 -10.05
N CYS A 36 4.79 -5.62 -10.68
CA CYS A 36 4.40 -4.54 -11.58
C CYS A 36 4.58 -5.01 -13.03
N TYR A 37 3.60 -4.71 -13.89
CA TYR A 37 3.52 -5.12 -15.29
C TYR A 37 3.39 -6.65 -15.51
N ALA A 38 4.40 -7.44 -15.14
CA ALA A 38 4.38 -8.90 -15.24
C ALA A 38 5.28 -9.55 -14.18
N LYS A 39 5.00 -10.82 -13.84
CA LYS A 39 5.88 -11.64 -12.99
C LYS A 39 7.22 -11.88 -13.69
N ASP A 40 8.30 -12.00 -12.93
CA ASP A 40 9.67 -12.17 -13.47
C ASP A 40 9.83 -13.32 -14.47
N LYS A 41 9.06 -14.41 -14.28
CA LYS A 41 9.07 -15.56 -15.20
C LYS A 41 8.56 -15.20 -16.60
N ASN A 42 7.69 -14.19 -16.71
CA ASN A 42 7.00 -13.82 -17.95
C ASN A 42 7.59 -12.55 -18.59
N LEU A 43 8.65 -11.98 -18.02
CA LEU A 43 9.29 -10.79 -18.58
C LEU A 43 10.11 -11.15 -19.83
N PRO A 44 9.88 -10.46 -20.96
CA PRO A 44 10.80 -10.46 -22.09
C PRO A 44 12.18 -9.95 -21.66
N ASP A 45 13.24 -10.49 -22.26
CA ASP A 45 14.61 -10.19 -21.84
C ASP A 45 14.98 -8.70 -21.95
N HIS A 46 14.37 -7.97 -22.89
CA HIS A 46 14.60 -6.53 -23.05
C HIS A 46 13.99 -5.67 -21.92
N MET A 47 13.02 -6.18 -21.16
CA MET A 47 12.41 -5.48 -20.02
C MET A 47 12.96 -5.95 -18.67
N ARG A 48 13.88 -6.92 -18.65
CA ARG A 48 14.49 -7.38 -17.40
C ARG A 48 15.42 -6.30 -16.85
N GLY A 49 15.20 -5.91 -15.61
CA GLY A 49 16.00 -4.88 -14.93
C GLY A 49 15.56 -3.45 -15.23
N GLU A 50 14.49 -3.25 -16.00
CA GLU A 50 13.86 -1.93 -16.11
C GLU A 50 13.27 -1.51 -14.76
N PRO A 51 13.56 -0.28 -14.27
CA PRO A 51 13.00 0.22 -13.02
C PRO A 51 11.47 0.19 -13.04
N GLY A 52 10.89 -0.45 -12.02
CA GLY A 52 9.44 -0.54 -11.88
C GLY A 52 8.77 -1.68 -12.66
N VAL A 53 9.55 -2.62 -13.23
CA VAL A 53 9.03 -3.81 -13.92
C VAL A 53 9.48 -5.07 -13.19
N GLY A 54 8.56 -6.02 -12.95
CA GLY A 54 8.85 -7.29 -12.29
C GLY A 54 8.38 -7.36 -10.84
N SER A 55 9.04 -8.20 -10.04
CA SER A 55 8.74 -8.39 -8.62
C SER A 55 8.93 -7.12 -7.81
N VAL A 56 7.97 -6.83 -6.94
CA VAL A 56 7.99 -5.73 -5.97
C VAL A 56 7.79 -6.34 -4.60
N TRP A 57 8.66 -5.97 -3.67
CA TRP A 57 8.56 -6.35 -2.26
C TRP A 57 8.26 -5.11 -1.45
N THR A 58 7.20 -5.17 -0.65
CA THR A 58 6.76 -4.05 0.17
C THR A 58 6.62 -4.51 1.61
N TRP A 59 7.19 -3.72 2.51
CA TRP A 59 6.95 -3.88 3.94
C TRP A 59 5.61 -3.24 4.30
N THR A 60 4.80 -3.98 5.03
CA THR A 60 3.54 -3.49 5.58
C THR A 60 3.61 -3.49 7.09
N ALA A 61 3.09 -2.44 7.72
CA ALA A 61 2.93 -2.35 9.15
C ALA A 61 1.45 -2.15 9.48
N LEU A 62 0.89 -3.11 10.22
CA LEU A 62 -0.50 -3.09 10.68
C LEU A 62 -0.53 -2.93 12.19
N ASP A 63 -1.22 -1.90 12.67
CA ASP A 63 -1.48 -1.74 14.09
C ASP A 63 -2.54 -2.73 14.57
N SER A 64 -2.21 -3.52 15.59
CA SER A 64 -3.05 -4.65 15.98
C SER A 64 -4.37 -4.25 16.63
N ASP A 65 -4.46 -3.05 17.21
CA ASP A 65 -5.60 -2.61 17.99
C ASP A 65 -6.55 -1.74 17.16
N SER A 66 -6.01 -0.72 16.47
CA SER A 66 -6.79 0.14 15.55
C SER A 66 -7.09 -0.52 14.20
N LYS A 67 -6.34 -1.58 13.84
CA LYS A 67 -6.40 -2.24 12.52
C LYS A 67 -6.06 -1.30 11.36
N LEU A 68 -5.37 -0.19 11.62
CA LEU A 68 -4.89 0.72 10.59
C LEU A 68 -3.55 0.26 10.05
N MET A 69 -3.37 0.45 8.74
CA MET A 69 -2.07 0.37 8.10
C MET A 69 -1.31 1.66 8.41
N VAL A 70 -0.13 1.54 8.99
CA VAL A 70 0.70 2.66 9.42
C VAL A 70 2.08 2.52 8.79
N SER A 71 2.63 3.60 8.22
CA SER A 71 3.96 3.62 7.60
C SER A 71 4.60 4.98 7.70
#